data_AF-A0AA86TT59-F1
#
_entry.id   AF-A0AA86TT59-F1
#
_cell.length_a   1.000
_cell.length_b   1.000
_cell.length_c   1.000
_cell.angle_alpha   90.00
_cell.angle_beta   90.00
_cell.angle_gamma   90.00
#
_symmetry.space_group_name_H-M   'P 1'
#
loop_
_entity.id
_entity.type
_entity.pdbx_description
1 polymer ?
#
loop_
_entity_poly.entity_id
_entity_poly.type
_entity_poly.pdbx_seq_one_letter_code
_entity_poly.pdbx_strand_id
1 'polypeptide(L)'
;MENVPDRLLQVHNLNIDKTLQPKVEVSKLIEANDAHEFTLPHIDHTLGYILKYELEQMEDVQYACLKLPHPLEQKLVMRVYSNKAGVQVKELFQRAVTQALAHLKQLNEIIQAANIE
;
A
#
# COMPACT_ATOMS: atom_id res chain seq x y z
N MET A 1 -31.43 -11.25 0.36
CA MET A 1 -30.46 -10.20 0.74
C MET A 1 -29.56 -10.62 1.90
N GLU A 2 -29.81 -11.75 2.58
CA GLU A 2 -29.02 -12.21 3.75
C GLU A 2 -27.54 -12.51 3.47
N ASN A 3 -27.15 -12.80 2.22
CA ASN A 3 -25.76 -13.15 1.87
C ASN A 3 -24.97 -11.98 1.23
N VAL A 4 -25.54 -10.76 1.20
CA VAL A 4 -24.79 -9.58 0.72
C VAL A 4 -24.02 -9.02 1.91
N PRO A 5 -22.68 -9.00 1.87
CA PRO A 5 -21.90 -8.47 2.98
C PRO A 5 -22.18 -6.98 3.16
N ASP A 6 -22.33 -6.56 4.42
CA ASP A 6 -22.48 -5.14 4.75
C ASP A 6 -21.15 -4.41 4.52
N ARG A 7 -21.14 -3.54 3.52
CA ARG A 7 -19.95 -2.76 3.14
C ARG A 7 -19.58 -1.68 4.15
N LEU A 8 -20.55 -1.18 4.92
CA LEU A 8 -20.31 -0.14 5.92
C LEU A 8 -19.72 -0.76 7.19
N LEU A 9 -20.21 -1.92 7.61
CA LEU A 9 -19.64 -2.63 8.76
C LEU A 9 -18.15 -2.97 8.56
N GLN A 10 -17.74 -3.32 7.34
CA GLN A 10 -16.33 -3.61 7.03
C GLN A 10 -15.41 -2.39 7.25
N VAL A 11 -15.87 -1.18 6.90
CA VAL A 11 -15.10 0.06 7.11
C VAL A 11 -15.21 0.54 8.56
N HIS A 12 -16.38 0.38 9.19
CA HIS A 12 -16.64 0.87 10.54
C HIS A 12 -15.87 0.07 11.60
N ASN A 13 -15.75 -1.26 11.43
CA ASN A 13 -15.01 -2.12 12.35
C ASN A 13 -13.51 -1.77 12.45
N LEU A 14 -12.91 -1.21 11.39
CA LEU A 14 -11.51 -0.77 11.37
C LEU A 14 -11.26 0.45 12.27
N ASN A 15 -12.28 1.30 12.44
CA ASN A 15 -12.17 2.55 13.18
C ASN A 15 -12.55 2.40 14.67
N ILE A 16 -13.29 1.34 15.03
CA ILE A 16 -13.87 1.18 16.38
C ILE A 16 -13.03 0.27 17.27
N ASP A 17 -12.43 -0.79 16.73
CA ASP A 17 -11.67 -1.75 17.53
C ASP A 17 -10.21 -1.86 17.06
N LYS A 18 -9.30 -1.31 17.87
CA LYS A 18 -7.86 -1.37 17.62
C LYS A 18 -7.30 -2.80 17.63
N THR A 19 -8.00 -3.76 18.25
CA THR A 19 -7.62 -5.18 18.26
C THR A 19 -8.03 -5.91 16.98
N LEU A 20 -9.01 -5.37 16.24
CA LEU A 20 -9.40 -5.80 14.90
C LEU A 20 -8.65 -5.07 13.79
N GLN A 21 -7.66 -4.23 14.13
CA GLN A 21 -6.87 -3.57 13.11
C GLN A 21 -6.16 -4.62 12.26
N PRO A 22 -6.39 -4.57 10.96
CA PRO A 22 -6.03 -5.66 10.10
C PRO A 22 -4.52 -5.56 9.87
N LYS A 23 -3.81 -6.60 10.29
CA LYS A 23 -2.34 -6.61 10.32
C LYS A 23 -1.81 -6.78 8.90
N VAL A 24 -0.88 -5.93 8.50
CA VAL A 24 -0.11 -6.12 7.27
C VAL A 24 0.71 -7.40 7.40
N GLU A 25 0.47 -8.35 6.49
CA GLU A 25 1.27 -9.58 6.43
C GLU A 25 2.41 -9.38 5.44
N VAL A 26 3.61 -9.83 5.83
CA VAL A 26 4.80 -9.70 5.00
C VAL A 26 5.46 -11.06 4.88
N SER A 27 5.56 -11.58 3.66
CA SER A 27 6.21 -12.85 3.36
C SER A 27 7.39 -12.64 2.42
N LYS A 28 8.47 -13.39 2.62
CA LYS A 28 9.61 -13.40 1.71
C LYS A 28 9.31 -14.37 0.56
N LEU A 29 9.41 -13.92 -0.70
CA LEU A 29 9.09 -14.73 -1.87
C LEU A 29 10.28 -15.55 -2.37
N ILE A 30 11.47 -14.96 -2.41
CA ILE A 30 12.69 -15.58 -2.94
C ILE A 30 13.79 -15.38 -1.90
N GLU A 31 14.53 -16.42 -1.56
CA GLU A 31 15.58 -16.29 -0.54
C GLU A 31 16.85 -15.61 -1.06
N ALA A 32 17.22 -15.89 -2.32
CA ALA A 32 18.46 -15.45 -2.95
C ALA A 32 18.48 -13.95 -3.32
N ASN A 33 17.30 -13.36 -3.55
CA ASN A 33 17.13 -11.95 -3.89
C ASN A 33 16.19 -11.33 -2.88
N ASP A 34 16.31 -10.02 -2.61
CA ASP A 34 15.38 -9.41 -1.68
C ASP A 34 14.03 -9.14 -2.36
N ALA A 35 13.10 -10.08 -2.17
CA ALA A 35 11.77 -10.07 -2.76
C ALA A 35 10.73 -10.35 -1.67
N HIS A 36 9.80 -9.43 -1.49
CA HIS A 36 8.76 -9.53 -0.47
C HIS A 36 7.37 -9.34 -1.07
N GLU A 37 6.40 -10.09 -0.53
CA GLU A 37 4.97 -9.91 -0.76
C GLU A 37 4.34 -9.29 0.50
N PHE A 38 3.62 -8.19 0.30
CA PHE A 38 2.87 -7.45 1.31
C PHE A 38 1.39 -7.69 1.07
N THR A 39 0.69 -8.31 2.02
CA THR A 39 -0.78 -8.41 2.01
C THR A 39 -1.33 -7.29 2.86
N LEU A 40 -2.01 -6.35 2.20
CA LEU A 40 -2.61 -5.16 2.76
C LEU A 40 -4.13 -5.34 2.82
N PRO A 41 -4.68 -5.66 3.99
CA PRO A 41 -6.12 -5.80 4.15
C PRO A 41 -6.82 -4.42 4.18
N HIS A 42 -8.05 -4.36 3.67
CA HIS A 42 -8.88 -3.14 3.56
C HIS A 42 -8.26 -2.01 2.72
N ILE A 43 -7.35 -2.37 1.81
CA ILE A 43 -6.75 -1.47 0.83
C ILE A 43 -7.23 -1.87 -0.56
N ASP A 44 -7.50 -0.87 -1.39
CA ASP A 44 -7.91 -1.03 -2.78
C ASP A 44 -6.88 -0.44 -3.76
N HIS A 45 -7.28 -0.33 -5.03
CA HIS A 45 -6.45 0.23 -6.09
C HIS A 45 -5.97 1.66 -5.81
N THR A 46 -6.72 2.48 -5.08
CA THR A 46 -6.41 3.90 -4.87
C THR A 46 -5.07 4.06 -4.18
N LEU A 47 -4.94 3.50 -2.97
CA LEU A 47 -3.69 3.52 -2.22
C LEU A 47 -2.66 2.57 -2.83
N GLY A 48 -3.11 1.47 -3.43
CA GLY A 48 -2.25 0.53 -4.14
C GLY A 48 -1.43 1.16 -5.26
N TYR A 49 -2.07 1.96 -6.11
CA TYR A 49 -1.38 2.62 -7.22
C TYR A 49 -0.49 3.77 -6.76
N ILE A 50 -0.89 4.52 -5.72
CA ILE A 50 -0.03 5.54 -5.11
C ILE A 50 1.28 4.92 -4.61
N LEU A 51 1.18 3.85 -3.81
CA LEU A 51 2.38 3.17 -3.29
C LEU A 51 3.22 2.54 -4.40
N LYS A 52 2.57 1.94 -5.40
CA LYS A 52 3.27 1.39 -6.58
C LYS A 52 4.04 2.49 -7.31
N TYR A 53 3.43 3.64 -7.54
CA TYR A 53 4.06 4.78 -8.19
C TYR A 53 5.32 5.21 -7.42
N GLU A 54 5.23 5.43 -6.10
CA GLU A 54 6.37 5.83 -5.29
C GLU A 54 7.51 4.80 -5.31
N LEU A 55 7.19 3.51 -5.29
CA LEU A 55 8.18 2.44 -5.37
C LEU A 55 8.88 2.41 -6.73
N GLU A 56 8.15 2.61 -7.83
CA GLU A 56 8.72 2.61 -9.19
C GLU A 56 9.64 3.80 -9.46
N GLN A 57 9.51 4.90 -8.71
CA GLN A 57 10.44 6.02 -8.79
C GLN A 57 11.79 5.77 -8.07
N MET A 58 11.90 4.69 -7.29
CA MET A 58 13.12 4.40 -6.53
C MET A 58 14.13 3.60 -7.34
N GLU A 59 15.36 4.10 -7.46
CA GLU A 59 16.45 3.39 -8.14
C GLU A 59 16.78 2.01 -7.54
N ASP A 60 16.53 1.84 -6.24
CA ASP A 60 16.77 0.59 -5.53
C ASP A 60 15.70 -0.49 -5.81
N VAL A 61 14.58 -0.14 -6.46
CA VAL A 61 13.48 -1.06 -6.77
C VAL A 61 13.58 -1.47 -8.22
N GLN A 62 13.72 -2.77 -8.49
CA GLN A 62 13.72 -3.26 -9.88
C GLN A 62 12.29 -3.45 -10.41
N TYR A 63 11.37 -3.93 -9.56
CA TYR A 63 9.94 -3.93 -9.91
C TYR A 63 9.04 -3.92 -8.67
N ALA A 64 7.87 -3.31 -8.84
CA ALA A 64 6.75 -3.36 -7.91
C ALA A 64 5.47 -3.74 -8.66
N CYS A 65 4.73 -4.73 -8.18
CA CYS A 65 3.44 -5.12 -8.78
C CYS A 65 2.33 -5.19 -7.72
N LEU A 66 1.10 -4.96 -8.15
CA LEU A 66 -0.09 -5.06 -7.30
C LEU A 66 -1.06 -6.07 -7.91
N LYS A 67 -1.75 -6.82 -7.05
CA LYS A 67 -2.87 -7.69 -7.40
C LYS A 67 -3.98 -7.51 -6.35
N LEU A 68 -5.22 -7.48 -6.81
CA LEU A 68 -6.39 -7.68 -5.95
C LEU A 68 -6.91 -9.08 -6.25
N PRO A 69 -6.70 -10.07 -5.35
CA PRO A 69 -7.00 -11.46 -5.65
C PRO A 69 -8.45 -11.71 -6.06
N HIS A 70 -9.38 -10.92 -5.53
CA HIS A 70 -10.80 -11.03 -5.83
C HIS A 70 -11.50 -9.66 -5.69
N PRO A 71 -12.38 -9.25 -6.62
CA PRO A 71 -13.02 -7.92 -6.58
C PRO A 71 -14.01 -7.75 -5.41
N LEU A 72 -14.54 -8.84 -4.87
CA LEU A 72 -15.44 -8.79 -3.69
C LEU A 72 -14.67 -8.71 -2.36
N GLU A 73 -13.34 -8.87 -2.36
CA GLU A 73 -12.51 -8.76 -1.17
C GLU A 73 -11.74 -7.43 -1.20
N GLN A 74 -11.90 -6.62 -0.16
CA GLN A 74 -11.04 -5.44 0.03
C GLN A 74 -9.68 -5.89 0.57
N LYS A 75 -8.84 -6.43 -0.31
CA LYS A 75 -7.50 -6.93 0.03
C LYS A 75 -6.57 -6.70 -1.15
N LEU A 76 -5.52 -5.93 -0.92
CA LEU A 76 -4.47 -5.70 -1.90
C LEU A 76 -3.25 -6.55 -1.55
N VAL A 77 -2.62 -7.13 -2.56
CA VAL A 77 -1.34 -7.80 -2.40
C VAL A 77 -0.32 -7.12 -3.30
N MET A 78 0.76 -6.63 -2.72
CA MET A 78 1.85 -5.96 -3.42
C MET A 78 3.12 -6.78 -3.35
N ARG A 79 3.82 -6.94 -4.46
CA ARG A 79 5.14 -7.59 -4.48
C ARG A 79 6.18 -6.57 -4.87
N VAL A 80 7.27 -6.53 -4.12
CA VAL A 80 8.37 -5.62 -4.34
C VAL A 80 9.64 -6.42 -4.36
N TYR A 81 10.48 -6.11 -5.34
CA TYR A 81 11.75 -6.78 -5.55
C TYR A 81 12.85 -5.74 -5.73
N SER A 82 13.98 -5.98 -5.07
CA SER A 82 15.24 -5.25 -5.28
C SER A 82 16.35 -6.20 -5.73
N ASN A 83 17.15 -5.77 -6.71
CA ASN A 83 18.38 -6.45 -7.12
C ASN A 83 19.62 -5.93 -6.38
N LYS A 84 19.48 -4.92 -5.51
CA LYS A 84 20.61 -4.27 -4.86
C LYS A 84 20.96 -4.96 -3.56
N ALA A 85 22.22 -5.40 -3.46
CA ALA A 85 22.73 -6.04 -2.25
C ALA A 85 22.69 -5.08 -1.06
N GLY A 86 22.25 -5.58 0.10
CA GLY A 86 22.21 -4.82 1.36
C GLY A 86 21.02 -3.89 1.52
N VAL A 87 20.17 -3.73 0.50
CA VAL A 87 18.90 -3.01 0.63
C VAL A 87 17.83 -3.93 1.19
N GLN A 88 17.04 -3.43 2.14
CA GLN A 88 15.88 -4.14 2.68
C GLN A 88 14.59 -3.64 2.03
N VAL A 89 13.86 -4.52 1.35
CA VAL A 89 12.58 -4.20 0.69
C VAL A 89 11.53 -3.66 1.66
N LYS A 90 11.55 -4.09 2.92
CA LYS A 90 10.67 -3.54 3.96
C LYS A 90 10.92 -2.04 4.20
N GLU A 91 12.19 -1.63 4.19
CA GLU A 91 12.56 -0.21 4.34
C GLU A 91 12.17 0.59 3.10
N LEU A 92 12.35 0.03 1.90
CA LEU A 92 11.88 0.65 0.66
C LEU A 92 10.36 0.88 0.68
N PHE A 93 9.61 -0.09 1.16
CA PHE A 93 8.16 0.02 1.31
C PHE A 93 7.76 1.12 2.31
N GLN A 94 8.44 1.22 3.46
CA GLN A 94 8.21 2.31 4.42
C GLN A 94 8.58 3.69 3.84
N ARG A 95 9.67 3.75 3.07
CA ARG A 95 10.08 4.96 2.35
C ARG A 95 9.00 5.40 1.37
N ALA A 96 8.38 4.46 0.65
CA ALA A 96 7.32 4.75 -0.31
C ALA A 96 6.09 5.38 0.36
N VAL A 97 5.68 4.85 1.52
CA VAL A 97 4.60 5.44 2.33
C VAL A 97 4.93 6.87 2.76
N THR A 98 6.18 7.10 3.20
CA THR A 98 6.64 8.42 3.63
C THR A 98 6.64 9.42 2.47
N GLN A 99 7.10 9.00 1.29
CA GLN A 99 7.13 9.86 0.10
C GLN A 99 5.72 10.18 -0.41
N ALA A 100 4.82 9.19 -0.45
CA ALA A 100 3.42 9.43 -0.80
C ALA A 100 2.79 10.51 0.10
N LEU A 101 3.04 10.43 1.41
CA LEU A 101 2.55 11.43 2.36
C LEU A 101 3.17 12.81 2.11
N ALA A 102 4.46 12.88 1.78
CA ALA A 102 5.14 14.13 1.48
C ALA A 102 4.57 14.78 0.20
N HIS A 103 4.41 14.02 -0.89
CA HIS A 103 3.82 14.52 -2.14
C HIS A 103 2.39 15.00 -1.95
N LEU A 104 1.56 14.28 -1.17
CA LEU A 104 0.19 14.73 -0.87
C LEU A 104 0.17 16.02 -0.06
N LYS A 105 1.10 16.20 0.89
CA LYS A 105 1.21 17.46 1.65
C LYS A 105 1.62 18.62 0.75
N GLN A 106 2.61 18.43 -0.12
CA GLN A 106 3.04 19.43 -1.09
C GLN A 106 1.91 19.82 -2.04
N LEU A 107 1.14 18.84 -2.53
CA LEU A 107 -0.03 19.09 -3.37
C LEU A 107 -1.06 19.94 -2.61
N ASN A 108 -1.33 19.62 -1.35
CA ASN A 108 -2.26 20.39 -0.54
C ASN A 108 -1.79 21.84 -0.33
N GLU A 109 -0.50 22.07 -0.09
CA GLU A 109 0.08 23.42 0.01
C GLU A 109 -0.06 24.21 -1.30
N ILE A 110 0.18 23.57 -2.45
CA ILE A 110 0.00 24.17 -3.78
C ILE A 110 -1.46 24.58 -4.00
N ILE A 111 -2.41 23.70 -3.65
CA ILE A 111 -3.84 23.98 -3.78
C ILE A 111 -4.25 25.17 -2.91
N GLN A 112 -3.76 25.24 -1.67
CA GLN A 112 -4.04 26.35 -0.76
C GLN A 112 -3.45 27.68 -1.28
N ALA A 113 -2.23 27.65 -1.80
CA ALA A 113 -1.59 28.84 -2.37
C ALA A 113 -2.26 29.32 -3.67
N ALA A 114 -2.91 28.42 -4.41
CA ALA A 114 -3.59 28.74 -5.66
C ALA A 114 -4.90 29.53 -5.48
N ASN A 115 -5.34 29.82 -4.24
CA ASN A 115 -6.60 30.53 -3.93
C ASN A 115 -7.78 30.04 -4.80
N ILE A 116 -7.96 28.71 -4.88
CA ILE A 116 -9.12 28.15 -5.56
C ILE A 116 -10.32 28.38 -4.62
N GLU A 117 -11.00 29.52 -4.82
CA GLU A 117 -12.35 29.80 -4.27
C GLU A 117 -13.38 28.78 -4.78
#